data_AF-A0A935YWZ2-F1
#
_entry.id   AF-A0A935YWZ2-F1
#
_cell.length_a   1.000
_cell.length_b   1.000
_cell.length_c   1.000
_cell.angle_alpha   90.00
_cell.angle_beta   90.00
_cell.angle_gamma   90.00
#
_symmetry.space_group_name_H-M   'P 1'
#
loop_
_entity.id
_entity.type
_entity.pdbx_description
1 polymer ?
#
loop_
_entity_poly.entity_id
_entity_poly.type
_entity_poly.pdbx_seq_one_letter_code
_entity_poly.pdbx_strand_id
1 'polypeptide(L)'
;MRLPALQSLHRLLALTFARKTSRLAPVERKFLRKYLGFSSASFAQTIGVADETVLAWESGEKSMPVKTEVWLRLTVAMRKRLESYDSTTPRTGTTPRRPPTFEVHASA
;
A
#
# COMPACT_ATOMS: atom_id res chain seq x y z
N MET A 1 21.46 0.31 -16.34
CA MET A 1 20.43 0.95 -17.18
C MET A 1 19.06 0.59 -16.60
N ARG A 2 18.37 1.52 -15.92
CA ARG A 2 17.01 1.25 -15.39
C ARG A 2 16.01 1.51 -16.50
N LEU A 3 15.19 0.53 -16.90
CA LEU A 3 14.14 0.72 -17.89
C LEU A 3 12.93 1.43 -17.23
N PRO A 4 12.69 2.73 -17.48
CA PRO A 4 11.60 3.47 -16.83
C PRO A 4 10.21 2.89 -17.14
N ALA A 5 10.06 2.22 -18.29
CA ALA A 5 8.82 1.56 -18.68
C ALA A 5 8.37 0.45 -17.72
N LEU A 6 9.32 -0.25 -17.07
CA LEU A 6 9.00 -1.38 -16.20
C LEU A 6 8.34 -0.94 -14.89
N GLN A 7 8.76 0.20 -14.32
CA GLN A 7 8.14 0.76 -13.11
C GLN A 7 6.71 1.25 -13.40
N SER A 8 6.53 1.92 -14.53
CA SER A 8 5.21 2.37 -14.99
C SER A 8 4.26 1.19 -15.25
N LEU A 9 4.77 0.07 -15.77
CA LEU A 9 3.99 -1.15 -15.97
C LEU A 9 3.54 -1.77 -14.63
N HIS A 10 4.47 -1.95 -13.68
CA HIS A 10 4.12 -2.49 -12.36
C HIS A 10 3.09 -1.62 -11.64
N ARG A 11 3.21 -0.29 -11.76
CA ARG A 11 2.22 0.66 -11.22
C ARG A 11 0.85 0.49 -11.87
N LEU A 12 0.80 0.39 -13.20
CA LEU A 12 -0.45 0.20 -13.93
C LEU A 12 -1.13 -1.11 -13.51
N LEU A 13 -0.37 -2.20 -13.45
CA LEU A 13 -0.87 -3.51 -12.99
C LEU A 13 -1.42 -3.43 -11.56
N ALA A 14 -0.69 -2.79 -10.64
CA ALA A 14 -1.14 -2.62 -9.26
C ALA A 14 -2.47 -1.86 -9.18
N LEU A 15 -2.61 -0.77 -9.93
CA LEU A 15 -3.85 0.01 -9.98
C LEU A 15 -5.01 -0.74 -10.66
N THR A 16 -4.72 -1.58 -11.64
CA THR A 16 -5.73 -2.43 -12.29
C THR A 16 -6.23 -3.50 -11.32
N PHE A 17 -5.35 -4.20 -10.62
CA PHE A 17 -5.74 -5.17 -9.60
C PHE A 17 -6.50 -4.51 -8.45
N ALA A 18 -6.06 -3.33 -7.99
CA ALA A 18 -6.73 -2.62 -6.91
C ALA A 18 -8.19 -2.26 -7.24
N ARG A 19 -8.49 -1.94 -8.51
CA ARG A 19 -9.82 -1.54 -9.01
C ARG A 19 -10.69 -2.70 -9.52
N LYS A 20 -10.12 -3.90 -9.67
CA LYS A 20 -10.83 -5.08 -10.18
C LYS A 20 -12.08 -5.39 -9.33
N THR A 21 -13.24 -5.63 -9.93
CA THR A 21 -14.48 -5.88 -9.18
C THR A 21 -14.54 -7.27 -8.56
N SER A 22 -13.87 -8.26 -9.16
CA SER A 22 -13.79 -9.61 -8.60
C SER A 22 -12.81 -9.69 -7.43
N ARG A 23 -12.88 -10.79 -6.68
CA ARG A 23 -11.89 -11.17 -5.66
C ARG A 23 -10.47 -11.21 -6.27
N LEU A 24 -9.47 -10.85 -5.47
CA LEU A 24 -8.07 -11.00 -5.86
C LEU A 24 -7.70 -12.48 -5.92
N ALA A 25 -6.95 -12.87 -6.94
CA ALA A 25 -6.29 -14.17 -7.02
C ALA A 25 -5.08 -14.23 -6.08
N PRO A 26 -4.60 -15.42 -5.69
CA PRO A 26 -3.43 -15.56 -4.81
C PRO A 26 -2.18 -14.84 -5.34
N VAL A 27 -1.91 -14.96 -6.64
CA VAL A 27 -0.80 -14.27 -7.31
C VAL A 27 -0.96 -12.74 -7.30
N GLU A 28 -2.18 -12.23 -7.42
CA GLU A 28 -2.47 -10.79 -7.39
C GLU A 28 -2.25 -10.23 -5.98
N ARG A 29 -2.67 -10.95 -4.93
CA ARG A 29 -2.37 -10.59 -3.53
C ARG A 29 -0.87 -10.45 -3.28
N LYS A 30 -0.12 -11.47 -3.69
CA LYS A 30 1.34 -11.50 -3.57
C LYS A 30 2.01 -10.35 -4.33
N PHE A 31 1.53 -10.08 -5.54
CA PHE A 31 2.02 -8.97 -6.34
C PHE A 31 1.79 -7.63 -5.64
N LEU A 32 0.56 -7.34 -5.17
CA LEU A 32 0.24 -6.09 -4.49
C LEU A 32 1.04 -5.89 -3.21
N ARG A 33 1.23 -6.94 -2.40
CA ARG A 33 2.07 -6.87 -1.20
C ARG A 33 3.51 -6.48 -1.54
N LYS A 34 4.11 -7.16 -2.53
CA LYS A 34 5.47 -6.86 -2.99
C LYS A 34 5.58 -5.46 -3.60
N TYR A 35 4.58 -5.05 -4.36
CA TYR A 35 4.49 -3.70 -4.93
C TYR A 35 4.50 -2.61 -3.84
N LEU A 36 3.86 -2.87 -2.70
CA LEU A 36 3.89 -1.97 -1.54
C LEU A 36 5.23 -2.00 -0.77
N GLY A 37 6.13 -2.94 -1.09
CA GLY A 37 7.42 -3.09 -0.43
C GLY A 37 7.38 -3.96 0.84
N PHE A 38 6.26 -4.64 1.11
CA PHE A 38 6.15 -5.49 2.29
C PHE A 38 6.78 -6.87 2.06
N SER A 39 7.55 -7.35 3.03
CA SER A 39 7.81 -8.79 3.21
C SER A 39 6.54 -9.50 3.74
N SER A 40 6.51 -10.83 3.71
CA SER A 40 5.36 -11.60 4.22
C SER A 40 5.15 -11.32 5.71
N ALA A 41 6.21 -11.48 6.51
CA ALA A 41 6.21 -11.17 7.93
C ALA A 41 5.82 -9.71 8.26
N SER A 42 6.35 -8.72 7.51
CA SER A 42 5.99 -7.31 7.76
C SER A 42 4.53 -7.02 7.45
N PHE A 43 3.98 -7.67 6.40
CA PHE A 43 2.58 -7.54 6.06
C PHE A 43 1.70 -8.19 7.12
N ALA A 44 2.06 -9.41 7.55
CA ALA A 44 1.38 -10.15 8.60
C ALA A 44 1.30 -9.33 9.90
N GLN A 45 2.43 -8.75 10.32
CA GLN A 45 2.49 -7.85 11.47
C GLN A 45 1.61 -6.61 11.29
N THR A 46 1.64 -5.98 10.11
CA THR A 46 0.85 -4.77 9.82
C THR A 46 -0.65 -5.01 9.94
N ILE A 47 -1.14 -6.19 9.56
CA ILE A 47 -2.57 -6.53 9.60
C ILE A 47 -2.97 -7.38 10.82
N GLY A 48 -2.02 -7.71 11.70
CA GLY A 48 -2.25 -8.48 12.92
C GLY A 48 -2.59 -9.96 12.72
N VAL A 49 -1.91 -10.65 11.80
CA VAL A 49 -2.04 -12.11 11.59
C VAL A 49 -0.68 -12.81 11.63
N ALA A 50 -0.69 -14.14 11.68
CA ALA A 50 0.53 -14.95 11.58
C ALA A 50 1.06 -15.01 10.13
N ASP A 51 2.38 -15.18 9.95
CA ASP A 51 3.01 -15.18 8.62
C ASP A 51 2.51 -16.36 7.76
N GLU A 52 2.28 -17.52 8.38
CA GLU A 52 1.73 -18.72 7.73
C GLU A 52 0.35 -18.44 7.14
N THR A 53 -0.43 -17.55 7.76
CA THR A 53 -1.75 -17.17 7.25
C THR A 53 -1.62 -16.39 5.94
N VAL A 54 -0.62 -15.51 5.82
CA VAL A 54 -0.33 -14.77 4.59
C VAL A 54 0.12 -15.74 3.50
N LEU A 55 1.00 -16.68 3.83
CA LEU A 55 1.46 -17.70 2.89
C LEU A 55 0.30 -18.57 2.38
N ALA A 56 -0.60 -19.03 3.26
CA ALA A 56 -1.79 -19.79 2.88
C ALA A 56 -2.74 -18.99 1.98
N TRP A 57 -2.85 -17.67 2.19
CA TRP A 57 -3.60 -16.81 1.27
C TRP A 57 -2.89 -16.66 -0.08
N GLU A 58 -1.56 -16.58 -0.12
CA GLU A 58 -0.81 -16.42 -1.36
C GLU A 58 -0.65 -17.72 -2.17
N SER A 59 -0.77 -18.88 -1.51
CA SER A 59 -0.85 -20.19 -2.18
C SER A 59 -2.26 -20.52 -2.66
N GLY A 60 -3.28 -19.87 -2.08
CA GLY A 60 -4.69 -20.15 -2.37
C GLY A 60 -5.29 -21.26 -1.50
N GLU A 61 -4.52 -21.80 -0.56
CA GLU A 61 -4.99 -22.77 0.44
C GLU A 61 -6.10 -22.18 1.33
N LYS A 62 -6.00 -20.89 1.66
CA LYS A 62 -7.02 -20.16 2.42
C LYS A 62 -7.50 -18.92 1.69
N SER A 63 -8.77 -18.60 1.85
CA SER A 63 -9.34 -17.34 1.37
C SER A 63 -8.94 -16.19 2.29
N MET A 64 -8.49 -15.09 1.71
CA MET A 64 -8.22 -13.85 2.44
C MET A 64 -9.54 -13.19 2.86
N PRO A 65 -9.70 -12.72 4.10
CA PRO A 65 -10.90 -11.98 4.51
C PRO A 65 -11.14 -10.72 3.66
N VAL A 66 -12.40 -10.40 3.39
CA VAL A 66 -12.79 -9.23 2.57
C VAL A 66 -12.19 -7.94 3.12
N LYS A 67 -12.24 -7.74 4.44
CA LYS A 67 -11.67 -6.54 5.11
C LYS A 67 -10.18 -6.34 4.78
N THR A 68 -9.40 -7.42 4.77
CA THR A 68 -7.96 -7.39 4.50
C THR A 68 -7.70 -7.12 3.03
N GLU A 69 -8.51 -7.68 2.13
CA GLU A 69 -8.42 -7.38 0.71
C GLU A 69 -8.76 -5.90 0.42
N VAL A 70 -9.80 -5.36 1.04
CA VAL A 70 -10.16 -3.94 0.93
C VAL A 70 -9.02 -3.06 1.43
N TRP A 71 -8.45 -3.38 2.61
CA TRP A 71 -7.29 -2.66 3.14
C TRP A 71 -6.12 -2.67 2.14
N LEU A 72 -5.77 -3.84 1.60
CA LEU A 72 -4.68 -3.97 0.64
C LEU A 72 -4.89 -3.09 -0.61
N ARG A 73 -6.12 -3.08 -1.14
CA ARG A 73 -6.49 -2.26 -2.31
C ARG A 73 -6.43 -0.77 -2.00
N LEU A 74 -6.95 -0.35 -0.85
CA LEU A 74 -6.92 1.05 -0.43
C LEU A 74 -5.49 1.54 -0.22
N THR A 75 -4.62 0.74 0.40
CA THR A 75 -3.20 1.09 0.59
C THR A 75 -2.48 1.30 -0.75
N VAL A 76 -2.76 0.46 -1.76
CA VAL A 76 -2.24 0.64 -3.12
C VAL A 76 -2.75 1.93 -3.76
N ALA A 77 -4.04 2.21 -3.64
CA ALA A 77 -4.65 3.42 -4.19
C ALA A 77 -4.13 4.71 -3.50
N MET A 78 -3.95 4.67 -2.18
CA MET A 78 -3.44 5.79 -1.38
C MET A 78 -1.96 6.08 -1.62
N ARG A 79 -1.13 5.06 -1.88
CA ARG A 79 0.29 5.24 -2.22
C ARG A 79 0.48 6.19 -3.41
N LYS A 80 -0.39 6.09 -4.44
CA LYS A 80 -0.39 7.02 -5.58
C LYS A 80 -0.56 8.48 -5.13
N ARG A 81 -1.41 8.73 -4.13
CA ARG A 81 -1.72 10.07 -3.64
C ARG A 81 -0.53 10.70 -2.92
N LEU A 82 0.22 9.92 -2.15
CA LEU A 82 1.43 10.37 -1.47
C LEU A 82 2.56 10.68 -2.47
N GLU A 83 2.78 9.81 -3.46
CA GLU A 83 3.74 10.06 -4.55
C GLU A 83 3.41 11.33 -5.36
N SER A 84 2.12 11.67 -5.53
CA SER A 84 1.69 12.91 -6.20
C SER A 84 1.76 14.17 -5.33
N TYR A 85 1.80 14.03 -4.01
CA TYR A 85 1.92 15.17 -3.09
C TYR A 85 3.36 15.70 -3.06
N ASP A 86 4.34 14.80 -3.02
CA ASP A 86 5.77 15.14 -3.02
C ASP A 86 6.21 15.89 -4.29
N SER A 87 5.51 15.72 -5.41
CA SER A 87 5.82 16.42 -6.66
C SER A 87 5.40 17.89 -6.71
N THR A 88 4.74 18.43 -5.68
CA THR A 88 4.22 19.83 -5.68
C THR A 88 4.94 20.77 -4.70
N THR A 89 6.01 20.33 -4.03
CA THR A 89 6.84 21.23 -3.21
C THR A 89 8.08 21.68 -3.99
N PRO A 90 8.25 23.00 -4.26
CA PRO A 90 9.54 23.52 -4.66
C PRO A 90 10.55 23.21 -3.55
N ARG A 91 11.56 22.41 -3.89
CA ARG A 91 12.63 22.03 -2.96
C ARG A 91 13.54 23.23 -2.73
N THR A 92 13.29 23.99 -1.68
CA THR A 92 14.24 24.97 -1.12
C THR A 92 14.27 24.89 0.40
N GLY A 93 15.41 24.46 0.95
CA GLY A 93 15.90 24.90 2.26
C GLY A 93 15.44 24.14 3.52
N THR A 94 16.32 23.28 4.01
CA THR A 94 16.73 23.07 5.42
C THR A 94 15.78 23.51 6.56
N THR A 95 15.01 22.57 7.15
CA THR A 95 14.99 22.17 8.59
C THR A 95 13.86 21.14 8.82
N PRO A 96 13.98 20.16 9.73
CA PRO A 96 12.86 19.30 10.10
C PRO A 96 11.85 20.13 10.91
N ARG A 97 10.70 20.49 10.32
CA ARG A 97 9.61 21.08 11.09
C ARG A 97 8.92 19.98 11.90
N ARG A 98 8.86 20.21 13.23
CA ARG A 98 8.08 19.43 14.21
C ARG A 98 6.62 19.30 13.70
N PRO A 99 5.93 18.16 13.93
CA PRO A 99 4.53 18.03 13.56
C PRO A 99 3.69 19.15 14.21
N PRO A 100 2.66 19.66 13.52
CA PRO A 100 1.82 20.71 14.06
C PRO A 100 1.13 20.23 15.33
N THR A 101 1.34 20.93 16.44
CA THR A 101 0.49 20.82 17.63
C THR A 101 -0.88 21.34 17.23
N PHE A 102 -1.89 20.47 17.22
CA PHE A 102 -3.27 20.93 17.11
C PHE A 102 -3.66 21.54 18.46
N GLU A 103 -3.57 22.87 18.58
CA GLU A 103 -4.15 23.58 19.72
C GLU A 103 -5.68 23.59 19.56
N VAL A 104 -6.33 22.83 20.44
CA VAL A 104 -7.78 22.75 20.52
C VAL A 104 -8.25 23.98 21.30
N HIS A 105 -8.68 25.02 20.60
CA HIS A 105 -9.39 26.12 21.25
C HIS A 105 -10.81 25.67 21.60
N ALA A 106 -11.02 25.34 22.86
CA ALA A 106 -12.36 25.31 23.45
C ALA A 106 -12.80 26.76 23.67
N SER A 107 -13.83 27.20 22.94
CA SER A 107 -14.57 28.41 23.29
C SER A 107 -15.73 28.02 24.18
N ALA A 108 -15.75 28.60 25.37
CA ALA A 108 -16.88 28.63 26.30
C ALA A 108 -17.98 29.59 25.81
#